data_AF-A0A011PNR5-F1
#
_entry.id   AF-A0A011PNR5-F1
#
_cell.length_a   1.000
_cell.length_b   1.000
_cell.length_c   1.000
_cell.angle_alpha   90.00
_cell.angle_beta   90.00
_cell.angle_gamma   90.00
#
_symmetry.space_group_name_H-M   'P 1'
#
loop_
_entity.id
_entity.type
_entity.pdbx_description
1 polymer ?
#
loop_
_entity_poly.entity_id
_entity_poly.type
_entity_poly.pdbx_seq_one_letter_code
_entity_poly.pdbx_strand_id
1 'polypeptide(L)'
;MKFRSNVYMKKSAGELLLTREINEIARSHDAQAVIVGTYGTSGDAVFINMKIVQPGNNIIVAAYDYVLPYNNETRVMLGRAK
;
A
#
# COMPACT_ATOMS: atom_id res chain seq x y z
N MET A 1 -5.09 10.88 -17.98
CA MET A 1 -5.29 9.43 -17.74
C MET A 1 -5.26 9.18 -16.24
N LYS A 2 -6.31 8.59 -15.64
CA LYS A 2 -6.34 8.23 -14.21
C LYS A 2 -6.11 6.71 -14.11
N PHE A 3 -4.92 6.29 -13.69
CA PHE A 3 -4.63 4.88 -13.43
C PHE A 3 -5.28 4.45 -12.10
N ARG A 4 -6.17 3.47 -12.15
CA ARG A 4 -6.65 2.70 -10.99
C ARG A 4 -5.94 1.35 -11.04
N SER A 5 -4.77 1.24 -10.42
CA SER A 5 -4.00 0.00 -10.37
C SER A 5 -4.34 -0.76 -9.10
N ASN A 6 -5.16 -1.81 -9.21
CA ASN A 6 -5.34 -2.81 -8.18
C ASN A 6 -4.05 -3.65 -8.10
N VAL A 7 -3.31 -3.50 -7.01
CA VAL A 7 -2.08 -4.26 -6.73
C VAL A 7 -2.46 -5.65 -6.19
N TYR A 8 -2.13 -6.72 -6.92
CA TYR A 8 -2.31 -8.12 -6.52
C TYR A 8 -0.99 -8.70 -6.00
N MET A 9 -0.99 -9.29 -4.80
CA MET A 9 0.21 -9.74 -4.10
C MET A 9 0.24 -11.27 -4.00
N LYS A 10 1.17 -11.92 -4.71
CA LYS A 10 1.38 -13.38 -4.64
C LYS A 10 2.48 -13.70 -3.62
N LYS A 11 2.13 -14.38 -2.52
CA LYS A 11 3.08 -14.94 -1.54
C LYS A 11 4.01 -15.95 -2.24
N SER A 12 5.33 -15.82 -2.01
CA SER A 12 6.39 -16.82 -2.29
C SER A 12 7.46 -16.51 -3.35
N ALA A 13 7.82 -15.24 -3.60
CA ALA A 13 9.16 -14.94 -4.09
C ALA A 13 9.80 -13.86 -3.20
N GLY A 14 11.09 -13.94 -2.91
CA GLY A 14 11.82 -12.81 -2.32
C GLY A 14 11.85 -11.66 -3.34
N GLU A 15 11.79 -10.41 -2.88
CA GLU A 15 11.89 -9.19 -3.72
C GLU A 15 11.08 -9.26 -5.04
N LEU A 16 9.78 -9.47 -4.87
CA LEU A 16 8.77 -9.67 -5.91
C LEU A 16 8.64 -8.45 -6.83
N LEU A 17 8.30 -8.70 -8.10
CA LEU A 17 7.84 -7.79 -9.18
C LEU A 17 7.42 -6.36 -8.78
N LEU A 18 6.71 -6.18 -7.66
CA LEU A 18 6.27 -4.92 -7.12
C LEU A 18 7.39 -3.89 -6.90
N THR A 19 8.56 -4.29 -6.40
CA THR A 19 9.68 -3.34 -6.20
C THR A 19 10.15 -2.77 -7.53
N ARG A 20 10.16 -3.60 -8.60
CA ARG A 20 10.52 -3.16 -9.94
C ARG A 20 9.47 -2.23 -10.54
N GLU A 21 8.19 -2.57 -10.40
CA GLU A 21 7.07 -1.73 -10.87
C GLU A 21 7.01 -0.39 -10.13
N ILE A 22 7.21 -0.39 -8.80
CA ILE A 22 7.29 0.84 -7.98
C ILE A 22 8.45 1.72 -8.45
N ASN A 23 9.62 1.14 -8.71
CA ASN A 23 10.78 1.88 -9.20
C ASN A 23 10.53 2.49 -10.60
N GLU A 24 9.85 1.76 -11.48
CA GLU A 24 9.53 2.23 -12.83
C GLU A 24 8.49 3.35 -12.82
N ILE A 25 7.41 3.19 -12.04
CA ILE A 25 6.35 4.20 -11.87
C ILE A 25 6.90 5.45 -11.18
N ALA A 26 7.76 5.29 -10.17
CA ALA A 26 8.37 6.43 -9.51
C ALA A 26 9.25 7.24 -10.47
N ARG A 27 10.04 6.56 -11.32
CA ARG A 27 10.85 7.23 -12.34
C ARG A 27 10.01 7.92 -13.41
N SER A 28 8.91 7.30 -13.85
CA SER A 28 8.03 7.91 -14.87
C SER A 28 7.28 9.14 -14.36
N HIS A 29 7.11 9.25 -13.04
CA HIS A 29 6.42 10.37 -12.38
C HIS A 29 7.35 11.32 -11.60
N ASP A 30 8.67 11.18 -11.72
CA ASP A 30 9.67 11.95 -10.96
C ASP A 30 9.38 11.97 -9.44
N ALA A 31 8.92 10.84 -8.91
CA ALA A 31 8.52 10.71 -7.52
C ALA A 31 9.73 10.51 -6.62
N GLN A 32 9.94 11.44 -5.68
CA GLN A 32 11.01 11.36 -4.69
C GLN A 32 10.73 10.32 -3.58
N ALA A 33 9.46 9.98 -3.36
CA ALA A 33 9.03 9.01 -2.37
C ALA A 33 7.71 8.34 -2.80
N VAL A 34 7.52 7.08 -2.41
CA VAL A 34 6.30 6.30 -2.62
C VAL A 34 5.78 5.82 -1.27
N ILE A 35 4.48 6.01 -1.02
CA ILE A 35 3.81 5.45 0.14
C ILE A 35 3.27 4.08 -0.24
N VAL A 36 3.70 3.05 0.50
CA VAL A 36 3.18 1.69 0.39
C VAL A 36 2.54 1.29 1.71
N GLY A 37 1.53 0.45 1.67
CA GLY A 37 0.88 0.00 2.90
C GLY A 37 -0.01 -1.20 2.67
N THR A 38 -0.29 -1.90 3.76
CA THR A 38 -1.23 -3.00 3.80
C THR A 38 -2.28 -2.72 4.86
N TYR A 39 -3.50 -3.16 4.62
CA TYR A 39 -4.55 -3.14 5.63
C TYR A 39 -5.13 -4.55 5.81
N GLY A 40 -5.63 -4.81 7.01
CA GLY A 40 -6.32 -6.05 7.35
C GLY A 40 -7.41 -5.78 8.39
N THR A 41 -8.53 -6.48 8.28
CA THR A 41 -9.65 -6.37 9.22
C THR A 41 -9.64 -7.53 10.20
N SER A 42 -9.85 -7.27 11.49
CA SER A 42 -10.02 -8.30 12.51
C SER A 42 -10.90 -7.78 13.64
N GLY A 43 -11.98 -8.49 13.96
CA GLY A 43 -13.01 -8.02 14.89
C GLY A 43 -13.55 -6.64 14.48
N ASP A 44 -13.61 -5.72 15.45
CA ASP A 44 -14.06 -4.34 15.24
C ASP A 44 -12.90 -3.37 14.93
N ALA A 45 -11.81 -3.88 14.33
CA ALA A 45 -10.64 -3.08 14.01
C ALA A 45 -10.13 -3.32 12.59
N VAL A 46 -9.61 -2.26 11.98
CA VAL A 46 -8.82 -2.29 10.74
C VAL A 46 -7.41 -1.89 11.11
N PHE A 47 -6.47 -2.82 10.92
CA PHE A 47 -5.05 -2.59 11.12
C PHE A 47 -4.45 -2.11 9.81
N ILE A 48 -3.75 -0.98 9.86
CA ILE A 48 -3.13 -0.35 8.69
C ILE A 48 -1.65 -0.18 9.00
N ASN A 49 -0.80 -0.74 8.14
CA ASN A 49 0.64 -0.47 8.13
C ASN A 49 0.95 0.40 6.91
N MET A 50 1.70 1.48 7.12
CA MET A 50 2.16 2.38 6.06
C MET A 50 3.66 2.59 6.16
N LYS A 51 4.33 2.69 5.01
CA LYS A 51 5.76 2.93 4.87
C LYS A 51 6.01 3.93 3.75
N ILE A 52 6.89 4.88 3.98
CA ILE A 52 7.41 5.78 2.97
C ILE A 52 8.72 5.17 2.46
N VAL A 53 8.76 4.85 1.17
CA VAL A 53 9.91 4.21 0.51
C VAL A 53 10.51 5.18 -0.49
N GLN A 54 11.82 5.35 -0.44
CA GLN A 54 12.56 6.04 -1.48
C GLN A 54 12.81 5.07 -2.66
N PRO A 55 12.33 5.40 -3.87
CA PRO A 55 12.50 4.54 -5.03
C PRO A 55 13.97 4.44 -5.47
N GLY A 56 14.38 3.26 -5.92
CA GLY A 56 15.71 3.01 -6.49
C GLY A 56 16.83 2.69 -5.50
N ASN A 57 16.65 2.97 -4.20
CA ASN A 57 17.60 2.59 -3.15
C ASN A 57 17.01 1.66 -2.08
N ASN A 58 15.73 1.25 -2.22
CA ASN A 58 15.00 0.39 -1.28
C ASN A 58 15.01 0.90 0.18
N ILE A 59 15.19 2.21 0.41
CA ILE A 59 15.23 2.77 1.77
C ILE A 59 13.81 3.08 2.25
N ILE A 60 13.47 2.63 3.46
CA ILE A 60 12.26 3.07 4.17
C ILE A 60 12.62 4.30 4.99
N VAL A 61 12.00 5.44 4.67
CA VAL A 61 12.24 6.74 5.31
C VAL A 61 11.40 6.89 6.58
N ALA A 62 10.18 6.34 6.57
CA ALA A 62 9.29 6.36 7.72
C ALA A 62 8.33 5.17 7.66
N ALA A 63 7.86 4.72 8.82
CA ALA A 63 6.79 3.73 8.95
C ALA A 63 5.81 4.18 10.02
N TYR A 64 4.53 3.89 9.82
CA TYR A 64 3.47 4.21 10.78
C TYR A 64 2.42 3.12 10.78
N ASP A 65 2.01 2.74 11.98
CA ASP A 65 0.93 1.79 12.22
C ASP A 65 -0.26 2.53 12.81
N TYR A 66 -1.44 2.20 12.29
CA TYR A 66 -2.68 2.81 12.72
C TYR A 66 -3.78 1.76 12.87
N VAL A 67 -4.57 1.90 13.94
CA VAL A 67 -5.75 1.08 14.18
C VAL A 67 -6.98 1.97 14.00
N LEU A 68 -7.78 1.64 12.99
CA LEU A 68 -9.03 2.32 12.71
C LEU A 68 -10.20 1.47 13.24
N PRO A 69 -11.18 2.05 13.96
CA PRO A 69 -12.38 1.32 14.37
C PRO A 69 -13.18 0.83 13.15
N TYR A 70 -13.57 -0.44 13.15
CA TYR A 70 -14.38 -1.04 12.10
C TYR A 70 -15.88 -0.81 12.33
N ASN A 71 -16.27 0.47 12.27
CA ASN A 71 -17.66 0.93 12.37
C ASN A 71 -18.41 0.87 11.03
N ASN A 72 -19.66 1.34 11.02
CA ASN A 72 -20.51 1.33 9.81
C ASN A 72 -19.89 2.09 8.64
N GLU A 73 -19.24 3.22 8.93
CA GLU A 73 -18.61 4.10 7.96
C GLU A 73 -17.44 3.40 7.27
N THR A 74 -16.51 2.84 8.05
CA THR A 74 -15.35 2.11 7.53
C THR A 74 -15.74 0.82 6.84
N ARG A 75 -16.80 0.14 7.30
CA ARG A 75 -17.38 -1.02 6.62
C ARG A 75 -17.88 -0.68 5.22
N VAL A 76 -18.56 0.45 5.05
CA VAL A 76 -19.00 0.92 3.71
C VAL A 76 -17.81 1.26 2.82
N MET A 77 -16.75 1.86 3.38
CA MET A 77 -15.53 2.20 2.64
C MET A 77 -14.77 0.96 2.15
N LEU A 78 -14.72 -0.11 2.96
CA LEU A 78 -14.04 -1.36 2.60
C LEU A 78 -14.92 -2.30 1.75
N GLY A 79 -16.25 -2.20 1.87
CA GLY A 79 -17.21 -3.14 1.28
C GLY A 79 -17.64 -2.87 -0.17
N ARG A 80 -17.07 -1.88 -0.86
CA ARG A 80 -17.39 -1.60 -2.28
C ARG A 80 -16.24 -1.95 -3.22
N ALA A 81 -16.00 -3.24 -3.36
CA ALA A 81 -15.46 -3.81 -4.60
C ALA A 81 -16.55 -4.70 -5.22
N LYS A 82 -17.36 -4.10 -6.09
CA LYS A 82 -18.11 -4.82 -7.12
C LYS A 82 -17.51 -4.43 -8.46
#